data_AF-A0A9Q1MB21-F1
#
_entry.id   AF-A0A9Q1MB21-F1
#
_cell.length_a   1.000
_cell.length_b   1.000
_cell.length_c   1.000
_cell.angle_alpha   90.00
_cell.angle_beta   90.00
_cell.angle_gamma   90.00
#
_symmetry.space_group_name_H-M   'P 1'
#
loop_
_entity.id
_entity.type
_entity.pdbx_description
1 polymer ?
#
loop_
_entity_poly.entity_id
_entity_poly.type
_entity_poly.pdbx_seq_one_letter_code
_entity_poly.pdbx_strand_id
1 'polypeptide(L)'
;MENLLGLLRVRIKKGVNLAFRDVRSSDPYVVVKMGKQKLKTRVVKKDVNPEWNEDLTLSVADPNLPVQLSVYDHDIFSNDDKMGDTEFDIKPFLEAVKMNLSGLPGGTIITKSATMQI
;
A
#
# COMPACT_ATOMS: atom_id res chain seq x y z
N MET A 1 5.03 -25.15 8.99
CA MET A 1 5.92 -24.44 8.05
C MET A 1 5.05 -23.38 7.38
N GLU A 2 5.33 -22.10 7.60
CA GLU A 2 4.55 -21.05 6.93
C GLU A 2 4.84 -21.11 5.43
N ASN A 3 3.80 -21.25 4.62
CA ASN A 3 3.91 -21.37 3.17
C ASN A 3 4.11 -19.97 2.58
N LEU A 4 5.37 -19.57 2.40
CA LEU A 4 5.72 -18.27 1.81
C LEU A 4 5.56 -18.32 0.28
N LEU A 5 4.59 -17.59 -0.26
CA LEU A 5 4.37 -17.48 -1.71
C LEU A 5 5.36 -16.52 -2.39
N GLY A 6 5.84 -15.51 -1.66
CA GLY A 6 6.79 -14.53 -2.18
C GLY A 6 6.85 -13.24 -1.37
N LEU A 7 7.55 -12.25 -1.91
CA LEU A 7 7.68 -10.91 -1.33
C LEU A 7 6.94 -9.88 -2.19
N LEU A 8 6.05 -9.09 -1.59
CA LEU A 8 5.34 -7.99 -2.23
C LEU A 8 5.99 -6.67 -1.84
N ARG A 9 6.60 -5.99 -2.82
CA ARG A 9 7.13 -4.64 -2.64
C ARG A 9 6.03 -3.61 -2.89
N VAL A 10 5.64 -2.87 -1.87
CA VAL A 10 4.69 -1.75 -1.93
C VAL A 10 5.49 -0.45 -1.92
N ARG A 11 5.51 0.27 -3.05
CA ARG A 11 6.14 1.59 -3.13
C ARG A 11 5.13 2.68 -2.76
N ILE A 12 5.31 3.28 -1.59
CA ILE A 12 4.53 4.44 -1.16
C ILE A 12 5.14 5.69 -1.79
N LYS A 13 4.50 6.21 -2.86
CA LYS A 13 5.03 7.35 -3.62
C LYS A 13 4.79 8.68 -2.92
N LYS A 14 3.53 9.12 -2.86
CA LYS A 14 3.15 10.42 -2.30
C LYS A 14 1.72 10.44 -1.78
N GLY A 15 1.45 11.39 -0.89
CA GLY A 15 0.10 11.84 -0.52
C GLY A 15 -0.29 13.06 -1.34
N VAL A 16 -1.59 13.27 -1.54
CA VAL A 16 -2.10 14.42 -2.29
C VAL A 16 -3.25 15.01 -1.50
N ASN A 17 -3.12 16.29 -1.12
CA ASN A 17 -4.12 17.04 -0.39
C ASN A 17 -4.66 16.30 0.85
N LEU A 18 -3.74 15.84 1.70
CA LEU A 18 -4.07 15.17 2.95
C LEU A 18 -4.76 16.13 3.93
N ALA A 19 -5.48 15.57 4.89
CA ALA A 19 -6.16 16.36 5.92
C ALA A 19 -5.15 17.19 6.74
N PHE A 20 -5.57 18.36 7.20
CA PHE A 20 -4.87 19.09 8.25
C PHE A 20 -5.25 18.50 9.61
N ARG A 21 -4.27 18.08 10.39
CA ARG A 21 -4.45 17.65 11.79
C ARG A 21 -3.70 18.54 12.78
N ASP A 22 -2.67 19.27 12.33
CA ASP A 22 -2.16 20.46 13.01
C ASP A 22 -2.89 21.74 12.56
N VAL A 23 -2.62 22.85 13.27
CA VAL A 23 -3.16 24.20 13.00
C VAL A 23 -2.98 24.66 11.55
N ARG A 24 -1.88 24.27 10.91
CA ARG A 24 -1.53 24.72 9.53
C ARG A 24 -0.96 23.64 8.63
N SER A 25 -0.75 22.41 9.12
CA SER A 25 -0.20 21.31 8.31
C SER A 25 -0.53 19.95 8.93
N SER A 26 0.18 18.92 8.51
CA SER A 26 0.45 17.68 9.25
C SER A 26 1.89 17.22 8.98
N ASP A 27 2.36 16.30 9.81
CA ASP A 27 3.58 15.50 9.73
C ASP A 27 3.26 14.03 9.32
N PRO A 28 2.79 13.76 8.09
CA PRO A 28 2.20 12.47 7.76
C PRO A 28 3.19 11.32 7.57
N TYR A 29 2.78 10.13 7.99
CA TYR A 29 3.39 8.85 7.64
C TYR A 29 2.34 7.78 7.32
N VAL A 30 2.74 6.75 6.57
CA VAL A 30 1.85 5.65 6.17
C VAL A 30 2.22 4.38 6.93
N VAL A 31 1.22 3.72 7.47
CA VAL A 31 1.31 2.36 8.02
C VAL A 31 0.72 1.39 6.99
N VAL A 32 1.51 0.39 6.62
CA VAL A 32 1.08 -0.73 5.76
C VAL A 32 0.93 -1.97 6.61
N LYS A 33 -0.22 -2.64 6.54
CA LYS A 33 -0.49 -3.91 7.24
C LYS A 33 -0.95 -5.00 6.31
N MET A 34 -0.57 -6.24 6.60
CA MET A 34 -1.11 -7.44 5.98
C MET A 34 -1.05 -8.58 6.99
N GLY A 35 -2.21 -9.01 7.48
CA GLY A 35 -2.29 -9.94 8.61
C GLY A 35 -1.59 -9.38 9.86
N LYS A 36 -0.57 -10.10 10.35
CA LYS A 36 0.23 -9.69 11.53
C LYS A 36 1.39 -8.75 11.19
N GLN A 37 1.70 -8.56 9.92
CA GLN A 37 2.80 -7.70 9.49
C GLN A 37 2.37 -6.23 9.55
N LYS A 38 3.24 -5.37 10.08
CA LYS A 38 3.05 -3.92 10.14
C LYS A 38 4.38 -3.24 9.80
N LEU A 39 4.38 -2.45 8.73
CA LEU A 39 5.49 -1.63 8.29
C LEU A 39 5.06 -0.17 8.28
N LYS A 40 6.01 0.76 8.36
CA LYS A 40 5.73 2.20 8.32
C LYS A 40 6.76 2.93 7.48
N THR A 41 6.33 3.99 6.80
CA THR A 41 7.25 4.92 6.14
C THR A 41 7.93 5.82 7.15
N ARG A 42 8.90 6.62 6.70
CA ARG A 42 9.30 7.83 7.43
C ARG A 42 8.13 8.83 7.55
N VAL A 43 8.27 9.72 8.53
CA VAL A 43 7.46 10.93 8.69
C VAL A 43 7.98 12.02 7.75
N VAL A 44 7.08 12.69 7.04
CA VAL A 44 7.40 13.91 6.28
C VAL A 44 6.81 15.08 7.06
N LYS A 45 7.62 16.06 7.44
CA LYS A 45 7.18 17.14 8.32
C LYS A 45 6.51 18.28 7.57
N LYS A 46 5.42 18.79 8.11
CA LYS A 46 4.71 20.00 7.72
C LYS A 46 4.39 20.03 6.23
N ASP A 47 3.83 18.93 5.72
CA ASP A 47 3.44 18.80 4.33
C ASP A 47 2.22 17.89 4.14
N VAL A 48 1.12 18.45 3.64
CA VAL A 48 -0.10 17.70 3.28
C VAL A 48 -0.05 17.12 1.86
N ASN A 49 1.07 17.30 1.14
CA ASN A 49 1.38 16.67 -0.15
C ASN A 49 2.71 15.91 -0.09
N PRO A 50 2.91 15.04 0.92
CA PRO A 50 4.22 14.46 1.22
C PRO A 50 4.70 13.55 0.09
N GLU A 51 5.99 13.63 -0.23
CA GLU A 51 6.67 12.66 -1.09
C GLU A 51 7.50 11.67 -0.26
N TRP A 52 6.98 10.46 -0.07
CA TRP A 52 7.70 9.40 0.63
C TRP A 52 8.65 8.64 -0.29
N ASN A 53 8.24 8.26 -1.50
CA ASN A 53 9.06 7.47 -2.41
C ASN A 53 9.79 6.29 -1.72
N GLU A 54 9.08 5.58 -0.84
CA GLU A 54 9.63 4.58 0.07
C GLU A 54 9.09 3.18 -0.24
N ASP A 55 9.98 2.18 -0.26
CA ASP A 55 9.62 0.79 -0.52
C ASP A 55 9.44 0.02 0.78
N LEU A 56 8.25 -0.55 0.98
CA LEU A 56 7.94 -1.43 2.10
C LEU A 56 7.65 -2.84 1.57
N THR A 57 8.35 -3.85 2.08
CA THR A 57 8.29 -5.22 1.56
C THR A 57 7.58 -6.16 2.53
N LEU A 58 6.44 -6.71 2.10
CA LEU A 58 5.62 -7.66 2.86
C LEU A 58 5.91 -9.10 2.42
N SER A 59 5.91 -10.03 3.36
CA SER A 59 5.92 -11.47 3.08
C SER A 59 4.50 -11.97 2.80
N VAL A 60 4.26 -12.56 1.64
CA VAL A 60 2.93 -13.06 1.25
C VAL A 60 2.80 -14.54 1.64
N ALA A 61 2.10 -14.82 2.73
CA ALA A 61 1.77 -16.19 3.14
C ALA A 61 0.34 -16.59 2.77
N ASP A 62 -0.64 -15.71 3.03
CA ASP A 62 -2.03 -15.88 2.63
C ASP A 62 -2.43 -14.73 1.68
N PRO A 63 -2.67 -15.00 0.39
CA PRO A 63 -3.02 -13.99 -0.58
C PRO A 63 -4.46 -13.49 -0.44
N ASN A 64 -5.29 -14.11 0.41
CA ASN A 64 -6.65 -13.63 0.68
C ASN A 64 -6.68 -12.48 1.68
N LEU A 65 -5.58 -12.24 2.40
CA LEU A 65 -5.49 -11.11 3.32
C LEU A 65 -5.29 -9.81 2.53
N PRO A 66 -6.08 -8.77 2.80
CA PRO A 66 -5.91 -7.49 2.13
C PRO A 66 -4.63 -6.79 2.63
N VAL A 67 -4.08 -5.91 1.79
CA VAL A 67 -3.08 -4.94 2.22
C VAL A 67 -3.81 -3.68 2.66
N GLN A 68 -3.68 -3.34 3.94
CA GLN A 68 -4.29 -2.17 4.56
C GLN A 68 -3.28 -1.02 4.61
N LEU A 69 -3.73 0.17 4.26
CA LEU A 69 -2.99 1.42 4.31
C LEU A 69 -3.71 2.35 5.27
N SER A 70 -2.98 2.91 6.23
CA SER A 70 -3.50 3.97 7.10
C SER A 70 -2.51 5.12 7.16
N VAL A 71 -3.01 6.33 7.02
CA VAL A 71 -2.22 7.56 7.13
C VAL A 71 -2.44 8.14 8.53
N TYR A 72 -1.36 8.57 9.15
CA TYR A 72 -1.37 9.19 10.47
C TYR A 72 -0.57 10.48 10.45
N ASP A 73 -1.00 11.46 11.24
CA ASP A 73 -0.23 12.63 11.58
C ASP A 73 0.64 12.33 12.80
N HIS A 74 1.94 12.60 12.74
CA HIS A 74 2.85 12.33 13.83
C HIS A 74 2.91 13.48 14.83
N ASP A 75 2.53 13.21 16.07
CA ASP A 75 2.61 14.16 17.17
C ASP A 75 3.68 13.76 18.19
N ILE A 76 4.52 14.72 18.59
CA ILE A 76 5.60 14.47 19.56
C ILE A 76 5.08 14.32 20.99
N PHE A 77 4.00 15.04 21.33
CA PHE A 77 3.50 15.17 22.70
C PHE A 77 2.08 14.60 22.91
N SER A 78 1.46 14.08 21.85
CA SER A 78 0.12 13.48 21.86
C SER A 78 0.12 12.15 21.10
N ASN A 79 -1.04 11.50 21.05
CA ASN A 79 -1.22 10.34 20.18
C ASN A 79 -1.32 10.81 18.72
N ASP A 80 -0.71 10.06 17.82
CA ASP A 80 -0.77 10.31 16.38
C ASP A 80 -2.23 10.25 15.85
N ASP A 81 -2.65 11.31 15.17
CA ASP A 81 -4.02 11.46 14.66
C ASP A 81 -4.24 10.70 13.35
N LYS A 82 -5.35 9.96 13.24
CA LYS A 82 -5.68 9.23 12.00
C LYS A 82 -6.12 10.20 10.90
N MET A 83 -5.50 10.11 9.73
CA MET A 83 -5.78 10.96 8.56
C MET A 83 -6.59 10.25 7.47
N GLY A 84 -6.81 8.95 7.61
CA GLY A 84 -7.60 8.14 6.68
C GLY A 84 -7.02 6.74 6.51
N ASP A 85 -7.78 5.88 5.87
CA ASP A 85 -7.38 4.50 5.59
C ASP A 85 -8.08 3.93 4.36
N THR A 86 -7.44 2.91 3.79
CA THR A 86 -7.96 2.14 2.65
C THR A 86 -7.33 0.76 2.66
N GLU A 87 -7.84 -0.14 1.83
CA GLU A 87 -7.26 -1.45 1.61
C GLU A 87 -7.40 -1.88 0.16
N PHE A 88 -6.54 -2.80 -0.27
CA PHE A 88 -6.61 -3.39 -1.60
C PHE A 88 -6.26 -4.88 -1.59
N ASP A 89 -6.86 -5.61 -2.53
CA ASP A 89 -6.60 -7.03 -2.76
C ASP A 89 -5.40 -7.21 -3.69
N ILE A 90 -4.55 -8.19 -3.39
CA ILE A 90 -3.36 -8.53 -4.18
C ILE A 90 -3.60 -9.73 -5.11
N LYS A 91 -4.73 -10.45 -4.98
CA LYS A 91 -5.05 -11.61 -5.81
C LYS A 91 -5.02 -11.31 -7.31
N PRO A 92 -5.64 -10.22 -7.83
CA PRO A 92 -5.56 -9.93 -9.26
C PRO A 92 -4.12 -9.73 -9.75
N PHE A 93 -3.27 -9.11 -8.92
CA PHE A 93 -1.86 -8.93 -9.23
C PHE A 93 -1.10 -10.26 -9.22
N LEU A 94 -1.35 -11.12 -8.24
CA LEU A 94 -0.75 -12.45 -8.16
C LEU A 94 -1.20 -13.38 -9.30
N GLU A 95 -2.46 -13.30 -9.71
CA GLU A 95 -2.98 -14.02 -10.88
C GLU A 95 -2.23 -13.59 -12.15
N ALA A 96 -2.04 -12.28 -12.35
CA ALA A 96 -1.27 -11.75 -13.48
C ALA A 96 0.19 -12.21 -13.48
N VAL A 97 0.85 -12.23 -12.30
CA VAL A 97 2.25 -12.71 -12.17
C VAL A 97 2.41 -14.18 -12.55
N LYS A 98 1.37 -15.01 -12.37
CA LYS A 98 1.37 -16.43 -12.75
C LYS A 98 1.13 -16.68 -14.24
N MET A 99 0.75 -15.67 -15.01
CA MET A 99 0.54 -15.79 -16.44
C MET A 99 1.88 -15.86 -17.18
N ASN A 100 1.89 -16.51 -18.36
CA ASN A 100 3.03 -16.42 -19.26
C ASN A 100 2.99 -15.08 -20.01
N LEU A 101 3.63 -14.06 -19.43
CA LEU A 101 3.68 -12.70 -19.99
C LEU A 101 4.87 -12.47 -20.93
N SER A 102 5.66 -13.51 -21.21
CA SER A 102 6.83 -13.38 -22.08
C SER A 102 6.43 -12.98 -23.50
N GLY A 103 7.20 -12.06 -24.10
CA GLY A 103 6.95 -11.59 -25.47
C GLY A 103 5.86 -10.52 -25.61
N LEU A 104 5.16 -10.15 -24.54
CA LEU A 104 4.20 -9.05 -24.59
C LEU A 104 4.93 -7.69 -24.68
N PRO A 105 4.41 -6.73 -25.46
CA PRO A 105 5.00 -5.41 -25.57
C PRO A 105 4.87 -4.62 -24.27
N GLY A 106 5.82 -3.71 -24.03
CA GLY A 106 5.73 -2.74 -22.95
C GLY A 106 4.47 -1.88 -23.09
N GLY A 107 3.75 -1.68 -21.99
CA GLY A 107 2.47 -0.97 -21.97
C GLY A 107 1.23 -1.86 -22.09
N THR A 108 1.39 -3.19 -22.19
CA THR A 108 0.25 -4.12 -22.17
C THR A 108 -0.51 -4.03 -20.85
N ILE A 109 -1.84 -3.83 -20.92
CA ILE A 109 -2.74 -3.82 -19.76
C ILE A 109 -3.30 -5.23 -19.58
N ILE A 110 -3.11 -5.81 -18.39
CA ILE A 110 -3.69 -7.11 -18.02
C ILE A 110 -5.01 -6.85 -17.29
N THR A 111 -6.10 -7.34 -17.84
CA THR A 111 -7.45 -7.22 -17.26
C THR A 111 -8.02 -8.60 -17.00
N LYS A 112 -8.85 -8.77 -15.97
CA LYS A 112 -9.69 -9.95 -15.83
C LYS A 112 -10.63 -10.01 -17.05
N SER A 113 -10.53 -11.07 -17.88
CA SER A 113 -11.54 -11.32 -18.90
C SER A 113 -12.84 -11.69 -18.19
N ALA A 114 -13.94 -11.00 -18.50
CA ALA A 114 -15.26 -11.39 -18.03
C ALA A 114 -15.55 -12.80 -18.55
N THR A 115 -15.56 -13.80 -17.67
CA THR A 115 -16.09 -15.11 -18.02
C THR A 115 -17.58 -14.92 -18.23
N MET A 116 -18.01 -15.05 -19.48
CA MET A 116 -19.42 -15.10 -19.87
C MET A 116 -20.04 -16.32 -19.16
N GLN A 117 -20.90 -16.08 -18.16
CA GLN A 117 -21.75 -17.13 -17.62
C GLN A 117 -22.79 -17.44 -18.69
N ILE A 118 -22.68 -18.63 -19.28
CA ILE A 118 -23.75 -19.30 -20.03
C ILE A 118 -24.58 -20.13 -19.08
#